data_AF-A0A7X9ECN3-F1
#
_entry.id   AF-A0A7X9ECN3-F1
#
_cell.length_a   1.000
_cell.length_b   1.000
_cell.length_c   1.000
_cell.angle_alpha   90.00
_cell.angle_beta   90.00
_cell.angle_gamma   90.00
#
_symmetry.space_group_name_H-M   'P 1'
#
loop_
_entity.id
_entity.type
_entity.pdbx_description
1 polymer ?
#
loop_
_entity_poly.entity_id
_entity_poly.type
_entity_poly.pdbx_seq_one_letter_code
_entity_poly.pdbx_strand_id
1 'polypeptide(L)'
;TGGNPNGKLQNAQRKYCFDLLTKEIELLTPKYVILLTSGWEWAFIKHLNGNEKLDVVAEKKWGKYKTVMIEISGIKFIMSHHPQGKNEWKHRSAIVELINENK
;
A
#
# COMPACT_ATOMS: atom_id res chain seq x y z
N THR A 1 23.32 -14.30 -1.60
CA THR A 1 22.05 -15.06 -1.70
C THR A 1 20.92 -14.13 -1.26
N GLY A 2 19.91 -13.92 -2.09
CA GLY A 2 18.79 -13.04 -1.73
C GLY A 2 17.88 -13.74 -0.72
N GLY A 3 17.60 -13.09 0.42
CA GLY A 3 16.73 -13.63 1.48
C GLY A 3 15.23 -13.64 1.16
N ASN A 4 14.84 -13.28 -0.07
CA ASN A 4 13.44 -13.29 -0.46
C ASN A 4 12.97 -14.73 -0.73
N PRO A 5 11.80 -15.14 -0.22
CA PRO A 5 11.26 -16.46 -0.49
C PRO A 5 11.01 -16.65 -1.99
N ASN A 6 11.08 -17.89 -2.46
CA ASN A 6 10.67 -18.22 -3.82
C ASN A 6 9.15 -18.02 -4.00
N GLY A 7 8.66 -17.99 -5.24
CA GLY A 7 7.25 -17.71 -5.53
C GLY A 7 6.25 -18.66 -4.86
N LYS A 8 6.61 -19.93 -4.63
CA LYS A 8 5.75 -20.88 -3.91
C LYS A 8 5.59 -20.50 -2.45
N LEU A 9 6.70 -20.18 -1.78
CA LEU A 9 6.70 -19.75 -0.38
C LEU A 9 5.99 -18.40 -0.20
N GLN A 10 6.20 -17.46 -1.12
CA GLN A 10 5.48 -16.19 -1.16
C GLN A 10 3.96 -16.40 -1.17
N ASN A 11 3.47 -17.29 -2.05
CA ASN A 11 2.04 -17.58 -2.13
C ASN A 11 1.51 -18.28 -0.87
N ALA A 12 2.28 -19.21 -0.29
CA ALA A 12 1.90 -19.89 0.95
C ALA A 12 1.81 -18.93 2.14
N GLN A 13 2.67 -17.92 2.20
CA GLN A 13 2.72 -16.94 3.28
C GLN A 13 1.73 -15.78 3.10
N ARG A 14 1.30 -15.51 1.86
CA ARG A 14 0.48 -14.33 1.52
C ARG A 14 -0.77 -14.19 2.39
N LYS A 15 -1.54 -15.27 2.57
CA LYS A 15 -2.74 -15.25 3.43
C LYS A 15 -2.39 -14.87 4.87
N TYR A 16 -1.38 -15.51 5.45
CA TYR A 16 -0.96 -15.22 6.82
C TYR A 16 -0.46 -13.78 6.98
N CYS A 17 0.30 -13.26 6.01
CA CYS A 17 0.73 -11.87 6.02
C CYS A 17 -0.44 -10.89 5.93
N PHE A 18 -1.46 -11.20 5.13
CA PHE A 18 -2.67 -10.38 5.04
C PHE A 18 -3.45 -10.40 6.36
N ASP A 19 -3.64 -11.59 6.93
CA ASP A 19 -4.35 -11.75 8.20
C ASP A 19 -3.63 -10.97 9.33
N LEU A 20 -2.30 -11.08 9.41
CA LEU A 20 -1.50 -10.37 10.41
C LEU A 20 -1.62 -8.85 10.26
N LEU A 21 -1.38 -8.32 9.04
CA LEU A 21 -1.45 -6.88 8.78
C LEU A 21 -2.87 -6.33 9.00
N THR A 22 -3.90 -7.10 8.67
CA THR A 22 -5.30 -6.73 8.96
C THR A 22 -5.51 -6.57 10.47
N LYS A 23 -4.99 -7.50 11.27
CA LYS A 23 -5.05 -7.40 12.75
C LYS A 23 -4.28 -6.21 13.30
N GLU A 24 -3.12 -5.89 12.73
CA GLU A 24 -2.37 -4.68 13.12
C GLU A 24 -3.18 -3.41 12.83
N ILE A 25 -3.84 -3.32 11.68
CA ILE A 25 -4.69 -2.18 11.31
C ILE A 25 -5.92 -2.08 12.21
N GLU A 26 -6.61 -3.20 12.48
CA GLU A 26 -7.75 -3.26 13.40
C GLU A 26 -7.36 -2.78 14.81
N LEU A 27 -6.19 -3.21 15.30
CA LEU A 27 -5.72 -2.87 16.65
C LEU A 27 -5.30 -1.40 16.76
N LEU A 28 -4.60 -0.88 15.75
CA LEU A 28 -4.02 0.46 15.78
C LEU A 28 -4.99 1.55 15.30
N THR A 29 -6.05 1.18 14.57
CA THR A 29 -7.05 2.09 13.99
C THR A 29 -6.43 3.32 13.30
N PRO A 30 -5.44 3.14 12.41
CA PRO A 30 -4.70 4.26 11.86
C PRO A 30 -5.58 5.09 10.90
N LYS A 31 -5.38 6.41 10.88
CA LYS A 31 -5.98 7.27 9.86
C LYS A 31 -5.43 6.98 8.46
N TYR A 32 -4.13 6.68 8.37
CA TYR A 32 -3.44 6.38 7.12
C TYR A 32 -2.61 5.11 7.24
N VAL A 33 -2.65 4.27 6.20
CA VAL A 33 -1.75 3.12 6.02
C VAL A 33 -0.96 3.34 4.74
N ILE A 34 0.37 3.37 4.84
CA ILE A 34 1.25 3.63 3.70
C ILE A 34 1.97 2.35 3.31
N LEU A 35 1.62 1.79 2.15
CA LEU A 35 2.19 0.58 1.59
C LEU A 35 3.30 0.94 0.59
N LEU A 36 4.55 0.80 1.03
CA LEU A 36 5.76 1.08 0.23
C LEU A 36 6.28 -0.18 -0.46
N THR A 37 5.43 -0.81 -1.27
CA THR A 37 5.63 -2.15 -1.83
C THR A 37 5.51 -2.16 -3.36
N SER A 38 5.79 -3.28 -4.00
CA SER A 38 5.62 -3.43 -5.46
C SER A 38 5.22 -4.85 -5.83
N GLY A 39 4.01 -5.24 -5.42
CA GLY A 39 3.37 -6.48 -5.85
C GLY A 39 2.17 -6.91 -5.02
N TRP A 40 2.23 -6.80 -3.69
CA TRP A 40 1.19 -7.35 -2.80
C TRP A 40 0.12 -6.34 -2.40
N GLU A 41 0.40 -5.05 -2.51
CA GLU A 41 -0.49 -3.97 -2.06
C GLU A 41 -1.89 -4.08 -2.66
N TRP A 42 -2.01 -4.21 -3.98
CA TRP A 42 -3.32 -4.31 -4.64
C TRP A 42 -4.08 -5.58 -4.26
N ALA A 43 -3.37 -6.70 -4.06
CA ALA A 43 -4.00 -7.93 -3.62
C ALA A 43 -4.49 -7.83 -2.18
N PHE A 44 -3.74 -7.12 -1.32
CA PHE A 44 -4.12 -6.85 0.06
C PHE A 44 -5.33 -5.92 0.14
N ILE A 45 -5.31 -4.80 -0.59
CA ILE A 45 -6.44 -3.86 -0.63
C ILE A 45 -7.71 -4.51 -1.17
N LYS A 46 -7.61 -5.35 -2.23
CA LYS A 46 -8.76 -6.12 -2.71
C LYS A 46 -9.29 -7.09 -1.67
N HIS A 47 -8.39 -7.76 -0.95
CA HIS A 47 -8.77 -8.68 0.12
C HIS A 47 -9.55 -7.95 1.24
N LEU A 48 -9.07 -6.76 1.64
CA LEU A 48 -9.76 -5.92 2.63
C LEU A 48 -11.15 -5.46 2.15
N ASN A 49 -11.29 -5.16 0.86
CA ASN A 49 -12.55 -4.68 0.27
C ASN A 49 -13.48 -5.81 -0.22
N GLY A 50 -13.38 -7.03 0.33
CA GLY A 50 -14.26 -8.13 -0.06
C GLY A 50 -14.13 -8.58 -1.53
N ASN A 51 -13.00 -8.28 -2.19
CA ASN A 51 -12.77 -8.42 -3.63
C ASN A 51 -13.69 -7.57 -4.53
N GLU A 52 -14.31 -6.53 -3.99
CA GLU A 52 -15.10 -5.58 -4.76
C GLU A 52 -14.21 -4.61 -5.55
N LYS A 53 -14.85 -3.83 -6.44
CA LYS A 53 -14.16 -2.80 -7.22
C LYS A 53 -13.56 -1.76 -6.27
N LEU A 54 -12.32 -1.37 -6.56
CA LEU A 54 -11.61 -0.34 -5.82
C LEU A 54 -11.77 1.01 -6.53
N ASP A 55 -12.22 2.01 -5.80
CA ASP A 55 -12.29 3.38 -6.28
C ASP A 55 -11.09 4.18 -5.78
N VAL A 56 -10.37 4.77 -6.73
CA VAL A 56 -9.21 5.62 -6.44
C VAL A 56 -9.72 7.00 -6.03
N VAL A 57 -9.33 7.44 -4.83
CA VAL A 57 -9.66 8.76 -4.28
C VAL A 57 -8.78 9.84 -4.90
N ALA A 58 -7.47 9.58 -4.97
CA ALA A 58 -6.50 10.52 -5.50
C ALA A 58 -5.24 9.79 -5.98
N GLU A 59 -4.47 10.42 -6.87
CA GLU A 59 -3.14 9.95 -7.25
C GLU A 59 -2.15 11.09 -7.48
N LYS A 60 -0.86 10.80 -7.25
CA LYS A 60 0.26 11.71 -7.57
C LYS A 60 1.35 10.96 -8.30
N LYS A 61 1.81 11.52 -9.42
CA LYS A 61 2.94 10.98 -10.18
C LYS A 61 4.25 11.52 -9.64
N TRP A 62 5.27 10.68 -9.61
CA TRP A 62 6.63 11.06 -9.23
C TRP A 62 7.64 10.35 -10.16
N GLY A 63 8.16 11.12 -11.13
CA GLY A 63 8.95 10.55 -12.22
C GLY A 63 8.09 9.61 -13.07
N LYS A 64 8.54 8.37 -13.24
CA LYS A 64 7.79 7.30 -13.94
C LYS A 64 6.84 6.50 -13.05
N TYR A 65 6.83 6.80 -11.75
CA TYR A 65 6.03 6.07 -10.76
C TYR A 65 4.80 6.90 -10.38
N LYS A 66 3.86 6.25 -9.69
CA LYS A 66 2.72 6.93 -9.10
C LYS A 66 2.42 6.39 -7.70
N THR A 67 1.85 7.27 -6.89
CA THR A 67 1.28 6.98 -5.58
C THR A 67 -0.23 7.13 -5.70
N VAL A 68 -0.98 6.19 -5.13
CA VAL A 68 -2.44 6.12 -5.23
C VAL A 68 -3.04 6.07 -3.83
N MET A 69 -4.13 6.81 -3.60
CA MET A 69 -4.93 6.77 -2.39
C MET A 69 -6.27 6.07 -2.65
N ILE A 70 -6.64 5.17 -1.75
CA ILE A 70 -7.93 4.49 -1.68
C ILE A 70 -8.46 4.63 -0.25
N GLU A 71 -9.77 4.68 -0.08
CA GLU A 71 -10.40 4.69 1.23
C GLU A 71 -11.26 3.43 1.43
N ILE A 72 -11.05 2.73 2.54
CA ILE A 72 -11.83 1.56 2.94
C ILE A 72 -12.20 1.74 4.41
N SER A 73 -13.49 1.71 4.72
CA SER A 73 -14.00 1.81 6.10
C SER A 73 -13.44 3.03 6.87
N GLY A 74 -13.28 4.17 6.18
CA GLY A 74 -12.74 5.42 6.76
C GLY A 74 -11.22 5.46 6.93
N ILE A 75 -10.50 4.39 6.56
CA ILE A 75 -9.03 4.33 6.58
C ILE A 75 -8.50 4.64 5.18
N LYS A 76 -7.55 5.58 5.09
CA LYS A 76 -6.92 5.99 3.84
C LYS A 76 -5.64 5.18 3.58
N PHE A 77 -5.68 4.32 2.57
CA PHE A 77 -4.56 3.50 2.12
C PHE A 77 -3.81 4.22 1.01
N ILE A 78 -2.50 4.45 1.22
CA ILE A 78 -1.60 5.07 0.26
C ILE A 78 -0.66 3.99 -0.26
N MET A 79 -0.80 3.64 -1.54
CA MET A 79 0.06 2.66 -2.21
C MET A 79 1.10 3.38 -3.07
N SER A 80 2.37 3.10 -2.83
CA SER A 80 3.48 3.63 -3.63
C SER A 80 4.54 2.56 -3.85
N HIS A 81 5.31 2.71 -4.94
CA HIS A 81 6.40 1.80 -5.26
C HIS A 81 7.44 1.75 -4.14
N HIS A 82 8.08 0.58 -3.98
CA HIS A 82 9.18 0.40 -3.03
C HIS A 82 10.27 1.47 -3.25
N PRO A 83 10.81 2.13 -2.21
CA PRO A 83 11.66 3.30 -2.38
C PRO A 83 13.06 3.00 -2.93
N GLN A 84 13.57 1.78 -2.74
CA GLN A 84 14.95 1.41 -3.05
C GLN A 84 15.35 1.74 -4.49
N GLY A 85 16.48 2.47 -4.62
CA GLY A 85 17.05 2.87 -5.91
C GLY A 85 16.28 3.96 -6.65
N LYS A 86 15.36 4.68 -5.99
CA LYS A 86 14.52 5.72 -6.58
C LYS A 86 14.75 7.07 -5.90
N ASN A 87 14.26 8.15 -6.52
CA ASN A 87 14.38 9.49 -5.94
C ASN A 87 13.45 9.63 -4.72
N GLU A 88 14.02 9.51 -3.53
CA GLU A 88 13.29 9.54 -2.26
C GLU A 88 12.59 10.88 -2.00
N TRP A 89 13.19 12.00 -2.42
CA TRP A 89 12.59 13.33 -2.25
C TRP A 89 11.28 13.47 -3.03
N LYS A 90 11.28 13.12 -4.32
CA LYS A 90 10.05 13.16 -5.13
C LYS A 90 9.00 12.19 -4.61
N HIS A 91 9.43 11.01 -4.16
CA HIS A 91 8.54 10.01 -3.58
C HIS A 91 7.86 10.52 -2.30
N ARG A 92 8.65 11.06 -1.35
CA ARG A 92 8.16 11.69 -0.12
C ARG A 92 7.18 12.81 -0.44
N SER A 93 7.53 13.72 -1.35
CA SER A 93 6.65 14.85 -1.71
C SER A 93 5.31 14.36 -2.22
N ALA A 94 5.27 13.37 -3.11
CA ALA A 94 4.02 12.82 -3.62
C ALA A 94 3.11 12.24 -2.51
N ILE A 95 3.69 11.55 -1.52
CA ILE A 95 2.93 11.03 -0.36
C ILE A 95 2.41 12.18 0.52
N VAL A 96 3.28 13.14 0.85
CA VAL A 96 2.92 14.27 1.73
C VAL A 96 1.86 15.16 1.09
N GLU A 97 1.98 15.43 -0.21
CA GLU A 97 0.97 16.17 -0.99
C GLU A 97 -0.39 15.46 -0.95
N LEU A 98 -0.42 14.15 -1.21
CA LEU A 98 -1.65 13.35 -1.11
C LEU A 98 -2.30 13.45 0.27
N ILE A 99 -1.51 13.35 1.33
CA ILE A 99 -2.02 13.48 2.71
C ILE A 99 -2.59 14.88 2.93
N ASN A 100 -1.86 15.94 2.54
CA ASN A 100 -2.27 17.32 2.78
C ASN A 100 -3.52 17.73 2.01
N GLU A 101 -3.67 17.27 0.77
CA GLU A 101 -4.83 17.55 -0.09
C GLU A 101 -6.08 16.79 0.34
N ASN A 102 -5.92 15.72 1.14
CA ASN A 102 -7.01 14.83 1.57
C ASN A 102 -7.01 14.64 3.10
N LYS A 103 -6.77 15.71 3.86
CA LYS A 103 -6.83 15.67 5.34
C LYS A 103 -8.23 15.47 5.87
#